data_AF-A0A238BKP3-F1
#
_entry.id   AF-A0A238BKP3-F1
#
_cell.length_a   1.000
_cell.length_b   1.000
_cell.length_c   1.000
_cell.angle_alpha   90.00
_cell.angle_beta   90.00
_cell.angle_gamma   90.00
#
_symmetry.space_group_name_H-M   'P 1'
#
loop_
_entity.id
_entity.type
_entity.pdbx_description
1 polymer ?
#
loop_
_entity_poly.entity_id
_entity_poly.type
_entity_poly.pdbx_seq_one_letter_code
_entity_poly.pdbx_strand_id
1 'polypeptide(L)' 'MPGKNRNDRKLPNNIFGTTRKQFVEVERVFRKNFIDGWEREGVAIAVFRNDELVVDLQGGYYMQAHSIFGHLTP' A
#
# COMPACT_ATOMS: atom_id res chain seq x y z
N MET A 1 26.33 -13.56 -10.36
CA MET A 1 25.68 -13.48 -11.68
C MET A 1 25.64 -12.01 -12.12
N PRO A 2 26.13 -11.67 -13.32
CA PRO A 2 26.06 -10.32 -13.85
C PRO A 2 24.68 -10.06 -14.47
N GLY A 3 24.20 -8.81 -14.37
CA GLY A 3 23.10 -8.28 -15.18
C GLY A 3 21.69 -8.42 -14.60
N LYS A 4 21.36 -7.65 -13.56
CA LYS A 4 19.98 -7.16 -13.42
C LYS A 4 19.98 -5.69 -13.77
N ASN A 5 19.47 -5.40 -14.97
CA ASN A 5 19.24 -4.04 -15.45
C ASN A 5 18.15 -3.43 -14.56
N ARG A 6 18.54 -2.71 -13.50
CA ARG A 6 17.66 -2.31 -12.40
C ARG A 6 16.79 -1.08 -12.75
N ASN A 7 16.07 -1.12 -13.87
CA ASN A 7 15.03 -0.15 -14.21
C ASN A 7 13.71 -0.41 -13.46
N ASP A 8 13.69 -1.39 -12.55
CA ASP A 8 12.63 -1.72 -11.58
C ASP A 8 12.57 -0.75 -10.37
N ARG A 9 13.46 0.25 -10.29
CA ARG A 9 13.54 1.22 -9.17
C ARG A 9 12.62 2.44 -9.28
N LYS A 10 11.66 2.45 -10.19
CA LYS A 10 10.46 3.27 -10.06
C LYS A 10 9.35 2.26 -9.85
N LEU A 11 8.66 2.24 -8.70
CA LEU A 11 7.46 3.06 -8.49
C LEU A 11 7.14 3.18 -6.98
N PRO A 12 7.85 4.02 -6.19
CA PRO A 12 7.34 4.41 -4.86
C PRO A 12 5.99 5.16 -4.91
N ASN A 13 5.51 5.50 -6.13
CA ASN A 13 4.30 6.27 -6.37
C ASN A 13 3.04 5.44 -6.65
N ASN A 14 3.11 4.10 -6.66
CA ASN A 14 1.92 3.26 -6.89
C ASN A 14 1.31 2.77 -5.57
N ILE A 15 1.09 3.69 -4.62
CA ILE A 15 0.43 3.43 -3.34
C ILE A 15 -0.80 4.31 -3.26
N PHE A 16 -1.94 3.68 -3.00
CA PHE A 16 -3.28 4.28 -3.00
C PHE A 16 -4.02 3.90 -1.73
N GLY A 17 -5.08 4.66 -1.43
CA GLY A 17 -5.99 4.35 -0.33
C GLY A 17 -6.11 5.48 0.67
N THR A 18 -6.66 5.18 1.84
CA THR A 18 -6.95 6.15 2.89
C THR A 18 -6.44 5.69 4.25
N THR A 19 -6.07 6.65 5.07
CA THR A 19 -5.67 6.42 6.46
C THR A 19 -6.22 7.56 7.30
N ARG A 20 -6.83 7.25 8.46
CA ARG A 20 -7.23 8.29 9.40
C ARG A 20 -6.00 8.95 10.02
N LYS A 21 -6.09 10.25 10.36
CA LYS A 21 -4.98 11.07 10.87
C LYS A 21 -4.18 10.42 12.01
N GLN A 22 -4.85 9.71 12.91
CA GLN A 22 -4.22 9.04 14.05
C GLN A 22 -3.40 7.79 13.67
N PHE A 23 -3.51 7.30 12.44
CA PHE A 23 -2.83 6.10 11.94
C PHE A 23 -1.86 6.38 10.78
N VAL A 24 -1.50 7.64 10.53
CA VAL A 24 -0.59 8.04 9.43
C VAL A 24 0.76 7.31 9.44
N GLU A 25 1.19 6.84 10.61
CA GLU A 25 2.42 6.06 10.77
C GLU A 25 2.35 4.71 10.04
N VAL A 26 1.16 4.10 9.94
CA VAL A 26 0.93 2.87 9.18
C VAL A 26 1.21 3.12 7.70
N GLU A 27 0.72 4.23 7.15
CA GLU A 27 1.00 4.61 5.76
C GLU A 27 2.49 4.85 5.54
N ARG A 28 3.17 5.53 6.49
CA ARG A 28 4.60 5.79 6.42
C ARG A 28 5.42 4.50 6.35
N VAL A 29 5.13 3.53 7.21
CA VAL A 29 5.82 2.23 7.23
C VAL A 29 5.48 1.41 6.01
N PHE A 30 4.20 1.37 5.60
CA PHE A 30 3.76 0.68 4.39
C PHE A 30 4.55 1.16 3.16
N ARG A 31 4.71 2.48 2.98
CA ARG A 31 5.55 3.06 1.92
C ARG A 31 7.01 2.62 2.04
N LYS A 32 7.55 2.56 3.26
CA LYS A 32 8.93 2.13 3.50
C LYS A 32 9.17 0.68 3.08
N ASN A 33 8.20 -0.22 3.25
CA ASN A 33 8.34 -1.62 2.85
C ASN A 33 8.63 -1.78 1.35
N PHE A 34 8.04 -0.95 0.49
CA PHE A 34 8.36 -0.94 -0.95
C PHE A 34 9.74 -0.36 -1.23
N ILE A 35 10.13 0.72 -0.53
CA ILE A 35 11.45 1.34 -0.66
C ILE A 35 12.56 0.35 -0.28
N ASP A 36 12.33 -0.40 0.79
CA ASP A 36 13.26 -1.43 1.28
C ASP A 36 13.22 -2.72 0.43
N GLY A 37 12.27 -2.81 -0.51
CA GLY A 37 12.10 -3.97 -1.40
C GLY A 37 11.48 -5.20 -0.72
N TRP A 38 10.83 -5.01 0.44
CA TRP A 38 10.11 -6.07 1.14
C TRP A 38 8.81 -6.45 0.40
N GLU A 39 8.19 -5.48 -0.26
CA GLU A 39 7.01 -5.68 -1.11
C GLU A 39 7.38 -5.48 -2.59
N ARG A 40 7.14 -6.49 -3.42
CA ARG A 40 7.67 -6.52 -4.81
C ARG A 40 6.58 -6.49 -5.89
N GLU A 41 5.52 -7.27 -5.73
CA GLU A 41 4.50 -7.47 -6.78
C GLU A 41 3.21 -6.69 -6.49
N GLY A 42 2.78 -6.69 -5.23
CA GLY A 42 1.59 -5.98 -4.77
C GLY A 42 1.20 -6.39 -3.37
N VAL A 43 0.76 -5.43 -2.56
CA VAL A 43 0.25 -5.68 -1.21
C VAL A 43 -0.89 -4.73 -0.89
N ALA A 44 -1.79 -5.21 -0.03
CA ALA A 44 -2.99 -4.55 0.39
C ALA A 44 -3.15 -4.79 1.90
N ILE A 45 -3.45 -3.75 2.68
CA ILE A 45 -3.76 -3.83 4.10
C ILE A 45 -5.02 -3.05 4.42
N ALA A 46 -5.83 -3.59 5.33
CA ALA A 46 -6.88 -2.83 5.97
C ALA A 46 -6.91 -3.09 7.46
N VAL A 47 -7.28 -2.06 8.21
CA VAL A 47 -7.39 -2.10 9.66
C VAL A 47 -8.76 -1.55 10.05
N PHE A 48 -9.47 -2.35 10.84
CA PHE A 48 -10.71 -1.94 11.49
C PHE A 48 -10.46 -1.71 12.98
N ARG A 49 -11.04 -0.64 13.52
CA ARG A 49 -11.04 -0.37 14.97
C ARG A 49 -12.42 0.15 15.36
N ASN A 50 -13.05 -0.51 16.33
CA ASN A 50 -14.41 -0.21 16.77
C ASN A 50 -15.40 -0.21 15.60
N ASP A 51 -15.37 -1.26 14.79
CA ASP A 51 -16.21 -1.47 13.59
C ASP A 51 -16.04 -0.43 12.47
N GLU A 52 -15.08 0.48 12.59
CA GLU A 52 -14.78 1.47 11.57
C GLU A 52 -13.51 1.11 10.79
N LEU A 53 -13.56 1.24 9.47
CA LEU A 53 -12.37 1.18 8.61
C LEU A 53 -11.51 2.42 8.87
N VAL A 54 -10.28 2.20 9.38
CA VAL A 54 -9.37 3.27 9.79
C VAL A 54 -8.09 3.35 8.95
N VAL A 55 -7.74 2.26 8.26
CA VAL A 55 -6.66 2.16 7.26
C VAL A 55 -7.17 1.28 6.14
N ASP A 56 -7.00 1.71 4.90
CA ASP A 56 -7.27 0.96 3.68
C ASP A 56 -6.19 1.37 2.67
N LEU A 57 -5.13 0.59 2.54
CA LEU A 57 -3.95 0.93 1.75
C LEU A 57 -3.58 -0.21 0.83
N GLN A 58 -3.29 0.11 -0.43
CA GLN A 58 -2.83 -0.86 -1.42
C GLN A 58 -1.75 -0.27 -2.30
N GLY A 59 -0.89 -1.12 -2.85
CA GLY A 59 0.11 -0.67 -3.80
C GLY A 59 0.93 -1.78 -4.42
N GLY A 60 1.82 -1.40 -5.34
CA GLY A 60 2.64 -2.32 -6.12
C GLY A 60 2.12 -2.52 -7.54
N TYR A 61 2.89 -3.23 -8.37
CA TYR A 61 2.78 -3.22 -9.83
C TYR A 61 1.41 -3.69 -10.37
N TYR A 62 0.75 -4.62 -9.69
CA TYR A 62 -0.55 -5.17 -10.12
C TYR A 62 -1.77 -4.51 -9.45
N MET A 63 -1.58 -3.57 -8.54
CA MET A 63 -2.68 -2.92 -7.83
C MET A 63 -3.13 -1.65 -8.56
N GLN A 64 -4.42 -1.57 -8.89
CA GLN A 64 -5.07 -0.37 -9.44
C GLN A 64 -5.79 0.38 -8.34
N ALA A 65 -5.75 1.71 -8.32
CA ALA A 65 -6.36 2.59 -7.31
C ALA A 65 -7.87 2.33 -7.11
N HIS A 66 -8.20 1.40 -6.21
CA HIS A 66 -9.54 1.12 -5.71
C HIS A 66 -9.43 0.93 -4.20
N SER A 67 -10.55 1.06 -3.49
CA SER A 67 -10.59 0.66 -2.08
C SER A 67 -10.57 -0.87 -2.02
N ILE A 68 -9.76 -1.45 -1.13
CA ILE A 68 -9.75 -2.91 -0.92
C ILE A 68 -11.13 -3.37 -0.45
N PHE A 69 -11.83 -2.51 0.28
CA PHE A 69 -13.16 -2.73 0.84
C PHE A 69 -14.21 -1.83 0.16
N GLY A 70 -14.05 -1.54 -1.12
CA GLY A 70 -14.83 -0.56 -1.91
C GLY A 70 -16.35 -0.78 -2.03
N HIS A 71 -17.00 -1.45 -1.08
CA HIS A 71 -18.44 -1.56 -0.93
C HIS A 71 -18.89 -1.77 0.53
N LEU A 72 -18.35 -0.99 1.48
CA LEU A 72 -18.91 -0.90 2.83
C LEU A 72 -19.30 0.54 3.18
N THR A 73 -20.08 1.16 2.30
CA THR A 73 -21.17 2.01 2.77
C THR A 73 -22.42 1.12 2.82
N PRO A 74 -23.23 1.14 3.89
CA PRO A 74 -24.56 0.52 3.87
C PRO A 74 -25.39 1.01 2.68
#